data_AF-A0A932KJJ9-F1
#
_entry.id   AF-A0A932KJJ9-F1
#
_cell.length_a   1.000
_cell.length_b   1.000
_cell.length_c   1.000
_cell.angle_alpha   90.00
_cell.angle_beta   90.00
_cell.angle_gamma   90.00
#
_symmetry.space_group_name_H-M   'P 1'
#
loop_
_entity.id
_entity.type
_entity.pdbx_description
1 polymer ?
#
loop_
_entity_poly.entity_id
_entity_poly.type
_entity_poly.pdbx_seq_one_letter_code
_entity_poly.pdbx_strand_id
1 'polypeptide(L)' 'MTTQSEVGKRIEVLRSETTKPLGIAGFRGYIEYVRGEVFGVLVEDPIEGGFSGPFEVPKKDIRIMTDQEYGDEEYGE' A
#
# COMPACT_ATOMS: atom_id res chain seq x y z
N MET A 1 0.50 21.51 5.81
CA MET A 1 1.63 20.61 6.10
C MET A 1 0.99 19.29 6.45
N THR A 2 1.10 18.19 5.69
CA THR A 2 2.33 17.43 5.40
C THR A 2 2.02 16.45 4.26
N THR A 3 2.57 16.63 3.06
CA THR A 3 2.24 15.75 1.90
C THR A 3 3.37 14.79 1.55
N GLN A 4 4.59 14.99 2.08
CA GLN A 4 5.74 14.11 1.86
C GLN A 4 5.95 13.04 2.94
N SER A 5 5.41 13.22 4.15
CA SER A 5 5.67 12.28 5.28
C SER A 5 4.98 10.91 5.16
N GLU A 6 4.27 10.63 4.07
CA GLU A 6 3.59 9.35 3.88
C GLU A 6 4.38 8.38 3.00
N VAL A 7 5.38 8.86 2.27
CA VAL A 7 6.27 8.00 1.47
C VAL A 7 7.03 7.03 2.38
N GLY A 8 7.11 5.77 1.96
CA GLY A 8 7.73 4.67 2.71
C GLY A 8 6.83 4.06 3.78
N LYS A 9 5.64 4.62 4.05
CA LYS A 9 4.69 4.01 4.97
C LYS A 9 4.09 2.75 4.39
N ARG A 10 3.86 1.77 5.26
CA ARG A 10 3.19 0.52 4.93
C ARG A 10 1.70 0.73 4.83
N ILE A 11 1.08 0.05 3.87
CA ILE A 11 -0.34 0.22 3.55
C ILE A 11 -1.00 -1.11 3.24
N GLU A 12 -2.33 -1.11 3.39
CA GLU A 12 -3.25 -2.10 2.86
C GLU A 12 -4.27 -1.39 1.97
N VAL A 13 -4.47 -1.91 0.76
CA VAL A 13 -5.47 -1.37 -0.17
C VAL A 13 -6.84 -1.92 0.20
N LEU A 14 -7.79 -1.05 0.57
CA LEU A 14 -9.09 -1.46 1.08
C LEU A 14 -10.09 -1.83 -0.02
N ARG A 15 -10.03 -1.16 -1.18
CA ARG A 15 -11.01 -1.30 -2.26
C ARG A 15 -10.33 -1.26 -3.62
N SER A 16 -10.80 -2.12 -4.52
CA SER A 16 -10.23 -2.28 -5.87
C SER A 16 -10.97 -1.47 -6.93
N GLU A 17 -12.21 -1.02 -6.67
CA GLU A 17 -13.08 -0.50 -7.73
C GLU A 17 -12.60 0.84 -8.31
N THR A 18 -11.76 1.56 -7.56
CA THR A 18 -11.20 2.87 -7.91
C THR A 18 -9.71 2.81 -8.26
N THR A 19 -9.07 1.64 -8.14
CA THR A 19 -7.63 1.46 -8.34
C THR A 19 -7.33 1.00 -9.75
N LYS A 20 -6.21 1.46 -10.31
CA LYS A 20 -5.70 0.94 -11.58
C LYS A 20 -4.33 0.30 -11.32
N PRO A 21 -4.18 -1.03 -11.52
CA PRO A 21 -5.16 -1.99 -12.01
C PRO A 21 -6.25 -2.34 -10.97
N LEU A 22 -7.36 -2.87 -11.48
CA LEU A 22 -8.38 -3.52 -10.67
C LEU A 22 -7.80 -4.83 -10.11
N GLY A 23 -8.24 -5.26 -8.93
CA GLY A 23 -7.89 -6.55 -8.33
C GLY A 23 -6.89 -6.50 -7.17
N ILE A 24 -6.35 -5.32 -6.82
CA ILE A 24 -5.34 -5.20 -5.75
C ILE A 24 -5.94 -4.95 -4.34
N ALA A 25 -7.25 -5.14 -4.15
CA ALA A 25 -7.86 -5.01 -2.82
C ALA A 25 -7.38 -6.12 -1.89
N GLY A 26 -7.03 -5.76 -0.65
CA GLY A 26 -6.41 -6.65 0.33
C GLY A 26 -4.90 -6.81 0.15
N PHE A 27 -4.31 -6.25 -0.90
CA PHE A 27 -2.86 -6.32 -1.08
C PHE A 27 -2.18 -5.31 -0.14
N ARG A 28 -1.04 -5.73 0.38
CA ARG A 28 -0.18 -4.93 1.25
C ARG A 28 1.02 -4.40 0.48
N GLY A 29 1.64 -3.36 0.99
CA GLY A 29 2.86 -2.82 0.41
C GLY A 29 3.23 -1.47 1.00
N TYR A 30 3.76 -0.57 0.18
CA TYR A 30 4.24 0.74 0.63
C TYR A 30 3.92 1.88 -0.33
N ILE A 31 3.84 3.09 0.22
CA ILE A 31 3.66 4.33 -0.55
C ILE A 31 4.99 4.73 -1.18
N GLU A 32 5.06 4.80 -2.50
CA GLU A 32 6.21 5.31 -3.25
C GLU A 32 6.16 6.84 -3.41
N TYR A 33 4.99 7.39 -3.72
CA TYR A 33 4.82 8.83 -3.88
C TYR A 33 3.40 9.30 -3.51
N VAL A 34 3.26 10.61 -3.29
CA VAL A 34 1.99 11.27 -2.99
C VAL A 34 1.73 12.38 -3.99
N ARG A 35 0.58 12.33 -4.67
CA ARG A 35 0.14 13.35 -5.63
C ARG A 35 -1.29 13.77 -5.33
N GLY A 36 -1.44 14.87 -4.58
CA GLY A 36 -2.75 15.38 -4.17
C GLY A 36 -3.48 14.38 -3.28
N GLU A 37 -4.62 13.87 -3.75
CA GLU A 37 -5.47 12.88 -3.06
C GLU A 37 -5.22 11.43 -3.52
N VAL A 38 -4.15 11.20 -4.27
CA VAL A 38 -3.76 9.88 -4.78
C VAL A 38 -2.37 9.52 -4.25
N PHE A 39 -2.21 8.27 -3.84
CA PHE A 39 -0.94 7.64 -3.55
C PHE A 39 -0.50 6.78 -4.74
N GLY A 40 0.78 6.86 -5.08
CA GLY A 40 1.43 5.81 -5.85
C GLY A 40 1.92 4.75 -4.88
N VAL A 41 1.39 3.53 -4.98
CA VAL A 41 1.74 2.42 -4.08
C VAL A 41 2.39 1.27 -4.83
N LEU A 42 3.39 0.67 -4.20
CA LEU A 42 3.95 -0.61 -4.61
C LEU A 42 3.32 -1.67 -3.71
N VAL A 43 2.75 -2.71 -4.30
CA VAL A 43 2.07 -3.80 -3.58
C VAL A 43 2.82 -5.11 -3.77
N GLU A 44 2.79 -5.97 -2.76
CA GLU A 44 3.42 -7.29 -2.80
C GLU A 44 2.67 -8.19 -3.77
N ASP A 45 3.39 -8.77 -4.72
CA ASP A 45 2.86 -9.71 -5.69
C ASP A 45 3.03 -11.15 -5.17
N PRO A 46 1.94 -11.85 -4.82
CA PRO A 46 2.02 -13.21 -4.32
C PRO A 46 2.28 -14.24 -5.43
N ILE A 47 2.17 -13.86 -6.70
CA ILE A 47 2.30 -14.76 -7.86
C ILE A 47 3.74 -14.75 -8.38
N GLU A 48 4.28 -13.57 -8.65
CA GLU A 48 5.63 -13.43 -9.21
C GLU A 48 6.72 -13.32 -8.13
N GLY A 49 6.35 -13.00 -6.89
CA GLY A 49 7.28 -12.77 -5.80
C GLY A 49 8.04 -11.46 -5.97
N GLY A 50 7.65 -10.43 -5.22
CA GLY A 50 8.26 -9.10 -5.30
C GLY A 50 7.23 -7.99 -5.13
N PHE A 51 7.53 -6.80 -5.64
CA PHE A 51 6.62 -5.66 -5.62
C PHE A 51 6.18 -5.28 -7.04
N SER A 52 4.88 -5.10 -7.21
CA SER A 52 4.21 -4.66 -8.44
C SER A 52 3.69 -3.23 -8.27
N GLY A 53 3.87 -2.38 -9.30
CA GLY A 53 3.40 -0.99 -9.33
C GLY A 53 4.42 -0.01 -9.95
N PRO A 54 4.32 1.31 -9.68
CA PRO A 54 3.39 1.94 -8.74
C PRO A 54 1.96 2.01 -9.29
N PHE A 55 0.99 1.75 -8.43
CA PHE A 55 -0.42 1.87 -8.73
C PHE A 55 -1.02 3.13 -8.10
N GLU A 56 -1.82 3.86 -8.88
CA GLU A 56 -2.50 5.06 -8.41
C GLU A 56 -3.75 4.67 -7.63
N VAL A 57 -3.73 4.92 -6.32
CA VAL A 57 -4.81 4.58 -5.39
C VAL A 57 -5.25 5.82 -4.61
N PRO A 58 -6.56 6.14 -4.56
CA PRO A 58 -7.04 7.25 -3.75
C PRO A 58 -6.73 7.05 -2.26
N LYS A 59 -6.36 8.13 -1.54
CA LYS A 59 -6.05 8.04 -0.09
C LYS A 59 -7.17 7.40 0.73
N LYS A 60 -8.42 7.67 0.35
CA LYS A 60 -9.63 7.13 1.01
C LYS A 60 -9.76 5.60 0.90
N ASP A 61 -9.08 4.99 -0.06
CA ASP A 61 -9.13 3.56 -0.35
C ASP A 61 -7.87 2.84 0.18
N ILE A 62 -7.06 3.53 1.00
CA ILE A 62 -5.85 3.00 1.64
C ILE A 62 -5.98 3.11 3.16
N ARG A 63 -5.49 2.08 3.84
CA ARG A 63 -5.22 2.10 5.27
C ARG A 63 -3.71 2.08 5.49
N ILE A 64 -3.19 3.10 6.16
CA ILE A 64 -1.80 3.10 6.63
C ILE A 64 -1.71 2.15 7.81
N MET A 65 -0.78 1.20 7.71
CA MET A 65 -0.51 0.21 8.74
C MET A 65 0.61 0.69 9.66
N THR A 66 0.55 0.27 10.92
CA THR A 66 1.68 0.36 11.85
C THR A 66 2.66 -0.80 11.64
N ASP A 67 3.91 -0.65 12.11
CA ASP A 67 4.93 -1.72 12.03
C ASP A 67 4.43 -3.04 12.66
N GLN A 68 3.67 -2.94 13.75
CA GLN A 68 3.08 -4.10 14.44
C GLN A 68 2.07 -4.86 13.57
N GLU A 69 1.26 -4.17 12.77
CA GLU A 69 0.21 -4.81 11.97
C GLU A 69 0.74 -5.51 10.71
N TYR A 70 1.91 -5.09 10.24
CA TYR A 70 2.54 -5.68 9.06
C TYR A 70 3.40 -6.89 9.42
N GLY A 71 4.00 -6.90 10.61
CA GLY A 71 4.98 -7.89 11.06
C GLY A 71 4.46 -8.95 12.04
N ASP A 72 3.16 -9.17 12.17
CA ASP A 72 2.60 -10.23 13.05
C ASP A 72 2.78 -11.66 12.47
N GLU A 73 3.84 -11.87 11.68
CA GLU A 73 4.54 -13.14 11.68
C GLU A 73 5.65 -13.02 12.73
N GLU A 74 5.25 -13.24 13.99
CA GLU A 74 6.18 -13.48 15.10
C GLU A 74 7.29 -14.43 14.62
N TYR A 75 8.52 -13.94 14.52
CA TYR A 75 9.68 -14.77 14.79
C TYR A 75 9.62 -15.12 16.28
N GLY A 76 8.78 -16.09 16.62
CA GLY A 76 8.79 -16.78 17.91
C GLY A 76 10.09 -17.58 17.99
N GLU A 77 11.01 -17.03 18.79
CA GLU A 77 12.15 -17.65 19.51
C GLU A 77 12.78 -18.96 18.98
#